data_AF-A0A9E1X7X2-F1
#
_entry.id   AF-A0A9E1X7X2-F1
#
_cell.length_a   1.000
_cell.length_b   1.000
_cell.length_c   1.000
_cell.angle_alpha   90.00
_cell.angle_beta   90.00
_cell.angle_gamma   90.00
#
_symmetry.space_group_name_H-M   'P 1'
#
loop_
_entity.id
_entity.type
_entity.pdbx_description
1 polymer ?
#
loop_
_entity_poly.entity_id
_entity_poly.type
_entity_poly.pdbx_seq_one_letter_code
_entity_poly.pdbx_strand_id
1 'polypeptide(L)'
;MSEDFFRKLSKKEIDTLTNVDFANQDEKINYSRNLLFLLLLYFVIVLCTLTFVILKKDFFINELRLMENVDLQFAEATLNQRIIKVIVLLVLIGVSAIVNRYFSLIAVLVFVAAIFGLVDDFSMRITHSDDPFSLTASTVTILRVIAIGLIGKMILQAIGEQPQKDQDFP
;
A
#
# COMPACT_ATOMS: atom_id res chain seq x y z
N MET A 1 10.01 32.93 28.04
CA MET A 1 8.62 32.41 28.12
C MET A 1 8.23 32.55 29.59
N SER A 2 7.45 33.57 29.95
CA SER A 2 7.29 33.97 31.35
C SER A 2 6.29 33.08 32.10
N GLU A 3 6.66 32.70 33.32
CA GLU A 3 5.88 31.88 34.27
C GLU A 3 4.48 32.46 34.59
N ASP A 4 4.23 33.72 34.25
CA ASP A 4 2.96 34.41 34.46
C ASP A 4 1.82 33.94 33.54
N PHE A 5 2.13 33.30 32.40
CA PHE A 5 1.09 32.83 31.47
C PHE A 5 0.33 31.63 32.03
N PHE A 6 1.03 30.70 32.69
CA PHE A 6 0.43 29.51 33.31
C PHE A 6 -0.31 29.82 34.61
N ARG A 7 0.02 30.92 35.28
CA ARG A 7 -0.62 31.33 36.54
C ARG A 7 -2.01 31.95 36.36
N LYS A 8 -2.33 32.39 35.13
CA LYS A 8 -3.59 33.08 34.77
C LYS A 8 -4.66 32.14 34.21
N LEU A 9 -4.29 30.89 33.89
CA LEU A 9 -5.23 29.84 33.49
C LEU A 9 -5.86 29.23 34.73
N SER A 10 -7.20 29.17 34.75
CA SER A 10 -7.96 28.42 35.75
C SER A 10 -7.52 26.96 35.75
N LYS A 11 -7.51 26.30 36.92
CA LYS A 11 -7.23 24.85 37.04
C LYS A 11 -7.99 24.01 36.00
N LYS A 12 -9.22 24.44 35.67
CA LYS A 12 -10.10 23.81 34.67
C LYS A 12 -9.59 23.98 33.23
N GLU A 13 -8.98 25.11 32.90
CA GLU A 13 -8.40 25.37 31.57
C GLU A 13 -7.08 24.60 31.39
N ILE A 14 -6.28 24.48 32.45
CA ILE A 14 -5.08 23.65 32.46
C ILE A 14 -5.45 22.18 32.22
N ASP A 15 -6.43 21.65 32.96
CA ASP A 15 -6.92 20.27 32.78
C ASP A 15 -7.54 20.02 31.38
N THR A 16 -8.14 21.06 30.77
CA THR A 16 -8.69 20.94 29.42
C THR A 16 -7.58 20.94 28.37
N LEU A 17 -6.56 21.77 28.53
CA LEU A 17 -5.40 21.81 27.63
C LEU A 17 -4.58 20.52 27.72
N THR A 18 -4.33 20.00 28.93
CA THR A 18 -3.64 18.72 29.10
C THR A 18 -4.46 17.56 28.56
N ASN A 19 -5.77 17.47 28.82
CA ASN A 19 -6.59 16.40 28.25
C ASN A 19 -6.63 16.42 26.72
N VAL A 20 -6.64 17.61 26.10
CA VAL A 20 -6.60 17.75 24.64
C VAL A 20 -5.22 17.32 24.09
N ASP A 21 -4.12 17.67 24.76
CA ASP A 21 -2.79 17.24 24.36
C ASP A 21 -2.57 15.73 24.55
N PHE A 22 -3.07 15.13 25.64
CA PHE A 22 -3.01 13.69 25.86
C PHE A 22 -3.88 12.92 24.86
N ALA A 23 -5.10 13.39 24.58
CA ALA A 23 -5.97 12.78 23.57
C ALA A 23 -5.34 12.83 22.16
N ASN A 24 -4.72 13.95 21.79
CA ASN A 24 -4.01 14.08 20.52
C ASN A 24 -2.77 13.18 20.44
N GLN A 25 -2.06 12.95 21.55
CA GLN A 25 -0.92 12.02 21.59
C GLN A 25 -1.37 10.56 21.47
N ASP A 26 -2.42 10.17 22.18
CA ASP A 26 -2.98 8.81 22.12
C ASP A 26 -3.54 8.50 20.72
N GLU A 27 -4.21 9.45 20.08
CA GLU A 27 -4.64 9.33 18.69
C GLU A 27 -3.43 9.12 17.77
N LYS A 28 -2.41 9.98 17.84
CA LYS A 28 -1.21 9.92 16.98
C LYS A 28 -0.45 8.59 17.14
N ILE A 29 -0.35 8.05 18.36
CA ILE A 29 0.28 6.75 18.64
C ILE A 29 -0.55 5.61 18.03
N ASN A 30 -1.87 5.65 18.17
CA ASN A 30 -2.76 4.64 17.59
C ASN A 30 -2.72 4.66 16.05
N TYR A 31 -2.63 5.84 15.42
CA TYR A 31 -2.49 5.97 13.96
C TYR A 31 -1.18 5.37 13.45
N SER A 32 -0.05 5.74 14.07
CA SER A 32 1.28 5.21 13.70
C SER A 32 1.32 3.67 13.82
N ARG A 33 0.75 3.12 14.89
CA ARG A 33 0.67 1.67 15.10
C ARG A 33 -0.22 0.98 14.07
N ASN A 34 -1.33 1.61 13.68
CA ASN A 34 -2.25 1.08 12.66
C ASN A 34 -1.62 1.09 11.27
N LEU A 35 -0.91 2.17 10.91
CA LEU A 35 -0.17 2.25 9.65
C LEU A 35 0.91 1.16 9.55
N LEU A 36 1.66 0.94 10.64
CA LEU A 36 2.67 -0.12 10.70
C LEU A 36 2.04 -1.51 10.54
N PHE A 37 0.89 -1.75 11.16
CA PHE A 37 0.14 -3.01 11.00
C PHE A 37 -0.32 -3.22 9.55
N LEU A 38 -0.87 -2.19 8.90
CA LEU A 38 -1.29 -2.25 7.50
C LEU A 38 -0.11 -2.49 6.56
N LEU A 39 1.02 -1.85 6.82
CA LEU A 39 2.26 -2.03 6.07
C LEU A 39 2.76 -3.48 6.19
N LEU A 40 2.80 -4.03 7.40
CA LEU A 40 3.21 -5.41 7.64
C LEU A 40 2.28 -6.40 6.94
N LEU A 41 0.96 -6.19 7.04
CA LEU A 41 -0.03 -7.02 6.36
C LEU A 41 0.17 -6.97 4.83
N TYR A 42 0.41 -5.77 4.28
CA TYR A 42 0.72 -5.61 2.87
C TYR A 42 1.96 -6.40 2.46
N PHE A 43 3.06 -6.31 3.22
CA PHE A 43 4.27 -7.09 2.95
C PHE A 43 4.01 -8.60 2.96
N VAL A 44 3.27 -9.10 3.93
CA VAL A 44 2.91 -10.53 4.02
C VAL A 44 2.14 -10.97 2.77
N ILE A 45 1.12 -10.22 2.36
CA ILE A 45 0.31 -10.57 1.18
C ILE A 45 1.13 -10.56 -0.10
N VAL A 46 1.98 -9.55 -0.30
CA VAL A 46 2.82 -9.49 -1.51
C VAL A 46 3.85 -10.63 -1.51
N LEU A 47 4.48 -10.95 -0.38
CA LEU A 47 5.41 -12.07 -0.27
C LEU A 47 4.72 -13.42 -0.50
N CYS A 48 3.52 -13.63 0.04
CA CYS A 48 2.70 -14.82 -0.24
C CYS A 48 2.39 -14.91 -1.73
N THR A 49 1.99 -13.80 -2.36
CA THR A 49 1.71 -13.75 -3.81
C THR A 49 2.94 -14.09 -4.62
N LEU A 50 4.10 -13.52 -4.27
CA LEU A 50 5.37 -13.75 -4.96
C LEU A 50 5.83 -15.20 -4.82
N THR A 51 5.70 -15.77 -3.62
CA THR A 51 5.99 -17.19 -3.36
C THR A 51 5.06 -18.09 -4.19
N PHE A 52 3.78 -17.76 -4.25
CA PHE A 52 2.80 -18.50 -5.05
C PHE A 52 3.13 -18.45 -6.55
N VAL A 53 3.50 -17.28 -7.07
CA VAL A 53 3.94 -17.10 -8.46
C VAL A 53 5.19 -17.93 -8.76
N ILE A 54 6.15 -17.98 -7.84
CA ILE A 54 7.37 -18.80 -8.00
C ILE A 54 7.02 -20.30 -7.98
N LEU A 55 6.16 -20.75 -7.07
CA LEU A 55 5.73 -22.16 -7.00
C LEU A 55 4.93 -22.60 -8.23
N LYS A 56 4.22 -21.67 -8.88
CA LYS A 56 3.42 -21.91 -10.09
C LYS A 56 4.05 -21.27 -11.32
N LYS A 57 5.38 -21.12 -11.35
CA LYS A 57 6.12 -20.40 -12.41
C LYS A 57 5.76 -20.90 -13.81
N ASP A 58 5.70 -22.21 -14.02
CA ASP A 58 5.41 -22.81 -15.33
C ASP A 58 4.02 -22.43 -15.86
N PHE A 59 3.03 -22.35 -14.96
CA PHE A 59 1.68 -21.91 -15.32
C PHE A 59 1.70 -20.46 -15.83
N PHE A 60 2.39 -19.57 -15.11
CA PHE A 60 2.47 -18.15 -15.49
C PHE A 60 3.28 -17.93 -16.76
N ILE A 61 4.36 -18.67 -16.98
CA ILE A 61 5.12 -18.61 -18.25
C ILE A 61 4.23 -19.02 -19.41
N ASN A 62 3.48 -20.12 -19.27
CA ASN A 62 2.64 -20.62 -20.34
C ASN A 62 1.49 -19.64 -20.65
N GLU A 63 0.86 -19.06 -19.63
CA GLU A 63 -0.13 -18.00 -19.84
C GLU A 63 0.44 -16.76 -20.52
N LEU A 64 1.62 -16.27 -20.08
CA LEU A 64 2.31 -15.14 -20.71
C LEU A 64 2.63 -15.42 -22.17
N ARG A 65 3.07 -16.64 -22.47
CA ARG A 65 3.34 -17.09 -23.84
C ARG A 65 2.10 -16.99 -24.73
N LEU A 66 0.95 -17.42 -24.22
CA LEU A 66 -0.33 -17.40 -24.94
C LEU A 66 -0.87 -15.97 -25.08
N MET A 67 -0.80 -15.16 -24.01
CA MET A 67 -1.32 -13.80 -23.99
C MET A 67 -0.53 -12.84 -24.88
N GLU A 68 0.80 -12.90 -24.82
CA GLU A 68 1.66 -11.99 -25.59
C GLU A 68 2.06 -12.57 -26.96
N ASN A 69 1.67 -13.83 -27.25
CA ASN A 69 2.05 -14.58 -28.46
C ASN A 69 3.58 -14.54 -28.73
N VAL A 70 4.35 -14.81 -27.67
CA VAL A 70 5.82 -14.71 -27.65
C VAL A 70 6.47 -16.07 -27.46
N ASP A 71 7.77 -16.16 -27.71
CA ASP A 71 8.55 -17.36 -27.44
C ASP A 71 8.66 -17.65 -25.93
N LEU A 72 8.86 -18.92 -25.57
CA LEU A 72 8.98 -19.39 -24.19
C LEU A 72 10.08 -18.66 -23.41
N GLN A 73 11.24 -18.43 -24.05
CA GLN A 73 12.37 -17.72 -23.44
C GLN A 73 12.03 -16.26 -23.13
N PHE A 74 11.23 -15.62 -23.98
CA PHE A 74 10.79 -14.24 -23.78
C PHE A 74 9.74 -14.15 -22.68
N ALA A 75 8.80 -15.09 -22.62
CA ALA A 75 7.81 -15.19 -21.55
C ALA A 75 8.48 -15.40 -20.17
N GLU A 76 9.51 -16.25 -20.11
CA GLU A 76 10.30 -16.45 -18.88
C GLU A 76 11.06 -15.19 -18.47
N ALA A 77 11.75 -14.54 -19.41
CA ALA A 77 12.46 -13.29 -19.14
C ALA A 77 11.50 -12.19 -18.63
N THR A 78 10.33 -12.08 -19.25
CA THR A 78 9.28 -11.13 -18.87
C THR A 78 8.74 -11.42 -17.47
N LEU A 79 8.46 -12.69 -17.13
CA LEU A 79 8.03 -13.07 -15.79
C LEU A 79 9.09 -12.74 -14.74
N ASN A 80 10.36 -13.08 -15.01
CA ASN A 80 11.48 -12.78 -14.11
C ASN A 80 11.64 -11.26 -13.92
N GLN A 81 11.52 -10.47 -14.99
CA GLN A 81 11.56 -9.02 -14.91
C GLN A 81 10.40 -8.47 -14.06
N ARG A 82 9.18 -9.01 -14.20
CA ARG A 82 8.03 -8.64 -13.37
C ARG A 82 8.29 -8.95 -11.88
N ILE A 83 8.85 -10.13 -11.57
CA ILE A 83 9.22 -10.51 -10.20
C ILE A 83 10.26 -9.52 -9.61
N ILE A 84 11.31 -9.20 -10.36
CA ILE A 84 12.35 -8.26 -9.92
C ILE A 84 11.75 -6.86 -9.66
N LYS A 85 10.89 -6.37 -10.55
CA LYS A 85 10.20 -5.07 -10.36
C LYS A 85 9.40 -5.06 -9.06
N VAL A 86 8.68 -6.13 -8.74
CA VAL A 86 7.92 -6.25 -7.48
C VAL A 86 8.85 -6.22 -6.28
N ILE A 87 9.97 -6.94 -6.31
CA ILE A 87 10.96 -6.93 -5.21
C ILE A 87 11.53 -5.53 -4.99
N VAL A 88 11.91 -4.83 -6.06
CA VAL A 88 12.43 -3.45 -5.98
C VAL A 88 11.37 -2.50 -5.39
N LEU A 89 10.12 -2.62 -5.83
CA LEU A 89 9.01 -1.83 -5.28
C LEU A 89 8.78 -2.09 -3.79
N LEU A 90 8.85 -3.35 -3.35
CA LEU A 90 8.75 -3.69 -1.92
C LEU A 90 9.84 -3.01 -1.09
N VAL A 91 11.09 -3.04 -1.58
CA VAL A 91 12.22 -2.37 -0.90
C VAL A 91 11.99 -0.86 -0.85
N LEU A 92 11.57 -0.23 -1.94
CA LEU A 92 11.31 1.21 -1.99
C LEU A 92 10.20 1.62 -1.02
N ILE A 93 9.09 0.88 -0.98
CA ILE A 93 8.00 1.14 -0.04
C ILE A 93 8.50 0.97 1.41
N GLY A 94 9.24 -0.09 1.70
CA GLY A 94 9.79 -0.35 3.03
C GLY A 94 10.73 0.74 3.52
N VAL A 95 11.69 1.15 2.68
CA VAL A 95 12.62 2.26 3.00
C VAL A 95 11.85 3.56 3.18
N SER A 96 10.88 3.86 2.31
CA SER A 96 10.09 5.10 2.40
C SER A 96 9.24 5.16 3.67
N ALA A 97 8.71 4.02 4.13
CA ALA A 97 7.96 3.93 5.37
C ALA A 97 8.85 4.16 6.62
N ILE A 98 10.08 3.64 6.61
CA ILE A 98 11.04 3.83 7.71
C ILE A 98 11.50 5.29 7.80
N VAL A 99 11.82 5.90 6.66
CA VAL A 99 12.32 7.29 6.60
C VAL A 99 11.17 8.30 6.79
N ASN A 100 9.92 7.85 6.72
CA ASN A 100 8.68 8.65 6.79
C ASN A 100 8.72 9.92 5.90
N ARG A 101 9.44 9.84 4.78
CA ARG A 101 9.64 10.94 3.84
C ARG A 101 9.24 10.45 2.46
N TYR A 102 8.31 11.17 1.84
CA TYR A 102 7.73 10.82 0.53
C TYR A 102 6.95 9.49 0.48
N PHE A 103 6.64 8.87 1.64
CA PHE A 103 5.85 7.62 1.69
C PHE A 103 4.52 7.76 0.95
N SER A 104 3.73 8.79 1.25
CA SER A 104 2.43 9.03 0.59
C SER A 104 2.58 9.20 -0.92
N LEU A 105 3.62 9.90 -1.38
CA LEU A 105 3.88 10.08 -2.81
C LEU A 105 4.21 8.75 -3.48
N ILE A 106 5.12 7.97 -2.90
CA ILE A 106 5.52 6.65 -3.41
C ILE A 106 4.32 5.70 -3.39
N ALA A 107 3.57 5.67 -2.30
CA ALA A 107 2.37 4.84 -2.16
C ALA A 107 1.33 5.17 -3.23
N VAL A 108 1.07 6.46 -3.50
CA VAL A 108 0.16 6.90 -4.57
C VAL A 108 0.65 6.44 -5.94
N LEU A 109 1.94 6.60 -6.25
CA LEU A 109 2.49 6.12 -7.52
C LEU A 109 2.35 4.61 -7.67
N VAL A 110 2.63 3.84 -6.61
CA VAL A 110 2.43 2.38 -6.60
C VAL A 110 0.96 2.02 -6.76
N PHE A 111 0.06 2.74 -6.09
CA PHE A 111 -1.39 2.51 -6.18
C PHE A 111 -1.90 2.70 -7.61
N VAL A 112 -1.53 3.81 -8.24
CA VAL A 112 -1.90 4.10 -9.63
C VAL A 112 -1.33 3.02 -10.56
N ALA A 113 -0.04 2.70 -10.45
CA ALA A 113 0.59 1.66 -11.26
C ALA A 113 -0.05 0.28 -11.04
N ALA A 114 -0.47 -0.05 -9.82
CA ALA A 114 -1.10 -1.32 -9.49
C ALA A 114 -2.53 -1.43 -10.06
N ILE A 115 -3.31 -0.35 -10.05
CA ILE A 115 -4.63 -0.32 -10.70
C ILE A 115 -4.49 -0.51 -12.21
N PHE A 116 -3.61 0.25 -12.87
CA PHE A 116 -3.41 0.10 -14.31
C PHE A 116 -2.88 -1.29 -14.66
N GLY A 117 -1.93 -1.82 -13.88
CA GLY A 117 -1.43 -3.18 -14.06
C GLY A 117 -2.52 -4.25 -13.86
N LEU A 118 -3.47 -4.05 -12.95
CA LEU A 118 -4.60 -4.95 -12.77
C LEU A 118 -5.55 -4.91 -13.98
N VAL A 119 -5.87 -3.71 -14.49
CA VAL A 119 -6.77 -3.53 -15.65
C VAL A 119 -6.15 -4.10 -16.92
N ASP A 120 -4.86 -3.87 -17.15
CA ASP A 120 -4.13 -4.38 -18.30
C ASP A 120 -4.04 -5.90 -18.28
N ASP A 121 -3.64 -6.49 -17.14
CA ASP A 121 -3.60 -7.94 -16.95
C ASP A 121 -4.98 -8.56 -17.18
N PHE A 122 -6.04 -7.99 -16.58
CA PHE A 122 -7.42 -8.47 -16.75
C PHE A 122 -7.90 -8.39 -18.21
N SER A 123 -7.61 -7.29 -18.90
CA SER A 123 -7.96 -7.12 -20.32
C SER A 123 -7.23 -8.12 -21.21
N MET A 124 -5.93 -8.35 -20.96
CA MET A 124 -5.15 -9.36 -21.68
C MET A 124 -5.70 -10.76 -21.44
N ARG A 125 -6.06 -11.13 -20.21
CA ARG A 125 -6.62 -12.46 -19.92
C ARG A 125 -7.92 -12.70 -20.65
N ILE A 126 -8.86 -11.75 -20.58
CA ILE A 126 -10.16 -11.88 -21.25
C ILE A 126 -9.99 -12.01 -22.77
N THR A 127 -9.01 -11.32 -23.35
CA THR A 127 -8.84 -11.27 -24.79
C THR A 127 -8.09 -12.49 -25.35
N HIS A 128 -7.14 -13.05 -24.60
CA HIS A 128 -6.18 -14.04 -25.13
C HIS A 128 -6.06 -15.34 -24.32
N SER A 129 -6.67 -15.44 -23.13
CA SER A 129 -6.61 -16.68 -22.33
C SER A 129 -7.83 -17.56 -22.61
N ASP A 130 -7.58 -18.85 -22.82
CA ASP A 130 -8.63 -19.85 -23.00
C ASP A 130 -9.41 -20.13 -21.70
N ASP A 131 -8.78 -19.90 -20.54
CA ASP A 131 -9.42 -19.98 -19.22
C ASP A 131 -9.02 -18.77 -18.33
N PRO A 132 -9.63 -17.60 -18.59
CA PRO A 132 -9.24 -16.34 -17.96
C PRO A 132 -9.48 -16.32 -16.44
N PHE A 133 -10.30 -17.23 -15.93
CA PHE A 133 -10.67 -17.32 -14.52
C PHE A 133 -10.21 -18.60 -13.84
N SER A 134 -9.18 -19.27 -14.40
CA SER A 134 -8.56 -20.43 -13.76
C SER A 134 -8.27 -20.15 -12.29
N LEU A 135 -8.34 -21.19 -11.45
CA LEU A 135 -8.18 -21.05 -9.99
C LEU A 135 -6.87 -20.33 -9.62
N THR A 136 -5.79 -20.60 -10.35
CA THR A 136 -4.47 -19.99 -10.15
C THR A 136 -4.47 -18.49 -10.51
N ALA A 137 -5.06 -18.12 -11.65
CA ALA A 137 -5.21 -16.73 -12.09
C ALA A 137 -6.08 -15.93 -11.13
N SER A 138 -7.26 -16.45 -10.82
CA SER A 138 -8.22 -15.83 -9.91
C SER A 138 -7.65 -15.61 -8.51
N THR A 139 -6.87 -16.58 -7.99
CA THR A 139 -6.20 -16.44 -6.69
C THR A 139 -5.22 -15.27 -6.67
N VAL A 140 -4.38 -15.13 -7.71
CA VAL A 140 -3.42 -14.01 -7.79
C VAL A 140 -4.14 -12.68 -7.97
N THR A 141 -5.20 -12.64 -8.77
CA THR A 141 -6.02 -11.44 -8.96
C THR A 141 -6.65 -10.98 -7.64
N ILE A 142 -7.22 -11.89 -6.86
CA ILE A 142 -7.82 -11.57 -5.55
C ILE A 142 -6.75 -11.03 -4.59
N LEU A 143 -5.59 -11.70 -4.49
CA LEU A 143 -4.48 -11.24 -3.64
C LEU A 143 -3.99 -9.84 -4.06
N ARG A 144 -3.92 -9.57 -5.36
CA ARG A 144 -3.57 -8.23 -5.89
C ARG A 144 -4.61 -7.18 -5.51
N VAL A 145 -5.91 -7.48 -5.65
CA VAL A 145 -6.99 -6.55 -5.27
C VAL A 145 -6.92 -6.22 -3.78
N ILE A 146 -6.67 -7.21 -2.92
CA ILE A 146 -6.49 -6.99 -1.48
C ILE A 146 -5.26 -6.10 -1.23
N ALA A 147 -4.14 -6.37 -1.88
CA ALA A 147 -2.92 -5.57 -1.73
C ALA A 147 -3.12 -4.10 -2.18
N ILE A 148 -3.85 -3.87 -3.27
CA ILE A 148 -4.23 -2.53 -3.75
C ILE A 148 -5.12 -1.83 -2.72
N GLY A 149 -6.12 -2.54 -2.17
CA GLY A 149 -6.99 -2.01 -1.12
C GLY A 149 -6.22 -1.61 0.15
N LEU A 150 -5.22 -2.39 0.54
CA LEU A 150 -4.34 -2.06 1.66
C LEU A 150 -3.50 -0.81 1.38
N ILE A 151 -2.91 -0.68 0.19
CA ILE A 151 -2.19 0.54 -0.20
C ILE A 151 -3.13 1.75 -0.20
N GLY A 152 -4.32 1.63 -0.78
CA GLY A 152 -5.32 2.71 -0.78
C GLY A 152 -5.68 3.16 0.63
N LYS A 153 -5.85 2.21 1.56
CA LYS A 153 -6.09 2.51 2.98
C LYS A 153 -4.88 3.20 3.64
N MET A 154 -3.65 2.77 3.34
CA MET A 154 -2.44 3.42 3.83
C MET A 154 -2.31 4.86 3.31
N ILE A 155 -2.64 5.10 2.03
CA ILE A 155 -2.67 6.45 1.45
C ILE A 155 -3.70 7.33 2.15
N LEU A 156 -4.93 6.83 2.37
CA LEU A 156 -5.97 7.60 3.06
C LEU A 156 -5.54 7.97 4.47
N GLN A 157 -4.89 7.06 5.20
CA GLN A 157 -4.37 7.35 6.54
C GLN A 157 -3.18 8.32 6.52
N ALA A 158 -2.31 8.24 5.50
CA ALA A 158 -1.14 9.10 5.38
C ALA A 158 -1.48 10.49 4.80
N ILE A 159 -2.56 10.65 4.04
CA ILE A 159 -3.07 11.95 3.54
C ILE A 159 -4.04 12.58 4.53
N GLY A 160 -4.80 11.77 5.29
CA GLY A 160 -5.65 12.22 6.40
C GLY A 160 -4.90 12.90 7.55
N GLU A 161 -3.57 13.04 7.45
CA GLU A 161 -2.70 13.84 8.32
C GLU A 161 -2.91 15.36 8.22
N GLN A 162 -3.95 15.87 7.55
CA GLN A 162 -4.43 17.22 7.85
C GLN A 162 -5.53 17.14 8.91
N PRO A 163 -5.24 17.41 10.20
CA PRO A 163 -6.30 17.92 11.05
C PRO A 163 -6.83 19.17 10.34
N GLN A 164 -8.12 19.15 9.96
CA GLN A 164 -8.88 20.38 9.79
C GLN A 164 -8.86 21.10 11.13
N LYS A 165 -7.79 21.84 11.37
CA LYS A 165 -7.70 22.86 12.41
C LYS A 165 -6.98 24.02 11.75
N ASP A 166 -7.73 24.69 10.88
CA ASP A 166 -7.56 26.09 10.47
C ASP A 166 -8.59 26.39 9.36
N GLN A 167 -9.87 26.36 9.74
CA GLN A 167 -10.86 27.22 9.12
C GLN A 167 -11.68 27.83 10.26
N ASP A 168 -11.14 28.93 10.77
CA ASP A 168 -11.82 30.13 11.26
C ASP A 168 -13.13 29.96 12.04
N PHE A 169 -13.04 30.20 13.34
CA PHE A 169 -13.98 31.08 14.02
C PHE A 169 -13.16 32.22 14.64
N PRO A 170 -13.61 33.48 14.62
CA PRO A 170 -15.01 33.93 14.58
C PRO A 170 -15.56 34.35 13.21
#